data_AF-A0A9Q9IDZ0-F1
#
_entry.id   AF-A0A9Q9IDZ0-F1
#
_cell.length_a   1.000
_cell.length_b   1.000
_cell.length_c   1.000
_cell.angle_alpha   90.00
_cell.angle_beta   90.00
_cell.angle_gamma   90.00
#
_symmetry.space_group_name_H-M   'P 1'
#
loop_
_entity.id
_entity.type
_entity.pdbx_description
1 polymer ?
#
loop_
_entity_poly.entity_id
_entity_poly.type
_entity_poly.pdbx_seq_one_letter_code
_entity_poly.pdbx_strand_id
1 'polypeptide(L)'
;MTAPFGIGAEVWPGLAKVAEEAGELLQVAGKLIATAGEPAHYDGTDLRARLVEECGDLLAAIGYLTAANGIADEVAARAAGKRELFQGWHDRELARRAAGR
;
A
#
# COMPACT_ATOMS: atom_id res chain seq x y z
N MET A 1 -23.47 -17.30 9.52
CA MET A 1 -23.32 -15.85 9.32
C MET A 1 -21.85 -15.55 9.25
N THR A 2 -21.36 -15.02 8.13
CA THR A 2 -20.00 -14.49 8.00
C THR A 2 -19.84 -13.25 8.89
N ALA A 3 -18.68 -13.06 9.52
CA ALA A 3 -18.41 -11.86 10.32
C ALA A 3 -18.55 -10.58 9.45
N PRO A 4 -19.06 -9.45 9.98
CA PRO A 4 -19.20 -8.23 9.19
C PRO A 4 -17.85 -7.77 8.63
N PHE A 5 -17.85 -7.16 7.44
CA PHE A 5 -16.66 -6.62 6.75
C PHE A 5 -15.61 -7.64 6.27
N GLY A 6 -15.77 -8.93 6.60
CA GLY A 6 -14.90 -10.00 6.11
C GLY A 6 -15.11 -10.31 4.62
N ILE A 7 -14.30 -11.23 4.11
CA ILE A 7 -14.52 -11.83 2.79
C ILE A 7 -15.88 -12.54 2.79
N GLY A 8 -16.74 -12.24 1.80
CA GLY A 8 -18.10 -12.78 1.73
C GLY A 8 -19.09 -12.22 2.76
N ALA A 9 -18.78 -11.09 3.41
CA ALA A 9 -19.73 -10.37 4.26
C ALA A 9 -20.75 -9.57 3.44
N GLU A 10 -21.95 -9.34 3.99
CA GLU A 10 -22.98 -8.53 3.33
C GLU A 10 -22.67 -7.03 3.37
N VAL A 11 -22.02 -6.56 4.45
CA VAL A 11 -21.70 -5.16 4.65
C VAL A 11 -20.22 -4.94 4.37
N TRP A 12 -19.93 -4.16 3.32
CA TRP A 12 -18.57 -3.83 2.86
C TRP A 12 -17.62 -5.05 2.80
N PRO A 13 -17.93 -6.08 1.99
CA PRO A 13 -17.10 -7.28 1.86
C PRO A 13 -15.64 -6.95 1.56
N GLY A 14 -14.72 -7.52 2.35
CA GLY A 14 -13.27 -7.38 2.19
C GLY A 14 -12.63 -6.18 2.89
N LEU A 15 -13.42 -5.31 3.55
CA LEU A 15 -12.88 -4.13 4.23
C LEU A 15 -11.95 -4.51 5.40
N ALA A 16 -12.28 -5.57 6.14
CA ALA A 16 -11.42 -6.07 7.22
C ALA A 16 -10.06 -6.55 6.69
N LYS A 17 -10.04 -7.19 5.50
CA LYS A 17 -8.79 -7.67 4.90
C LYS A 17 -7.91 -6.50 4.44
N VAL A 18 -8.50 -5.44 3.88
CA VAL A 18 -7.74 -4.20 3.58
C VAL A 18 -7.12 -3.60 4.84
N ALA A 19 -7.84 -3.61 5.97
CA ALA A 19 -7.30 -3.10 7.23
C ALA A 19 -6.13 -3.95 7.77
N GLU A 20 -6.22 -5.27 7.65
CA GLU A 20 -5.16 -6.22 8.00
C GLU A 20 -3.88 -5.95 7.18
N GLU A 21 -3.97 -6.01 5.84
CA GLU A 21 -2.79 -5.84 4.97
C GLU A 21 -2.18 -4.44 5.04
N ALA A 22 -3.01 -3.42 5.27
CA ALA A 22 -2.50 -2.07 5.50
C ALA A 22 -1.70 -1.98 6.81
N GLY A 23 -2.09 -2.73 7.84
CA GLY A 23 -1.36 -2.85 9.10
C GLY A 23 -0.01 -3.55 8.94
N GLU A 24 0.03 -4.64 8.18
CA GLU A 24 1.27 -5.39 7.89
C GLU A 24 2.25 -4.53 7.08
N LEU A 25 1.77 -3.86 6.02
CA LEU A 25 2.58 -2.92 5.25
C LEU A 25 3.12 -1.77 6.11
N LEU A 26 2.28 -1.21 7.00
CA LEU A 26 2.69 -0.15 7.93
C LEU A 26 3.82 -0.63 8.84
N GLN A 27 3.76 -1.86 9.33
CA GLN A 27 4.81 -2.43 10.18
C GLN A 27 6.13 -2.54 9.42
N VAL A 28 6.11 -3.07 8.20
CA VAL A 28 7.32 -3.20 7.36
C VAL A 28 7.91 -1.84 6.99
N ALA A 29 7.06 -0.89 6.60
CA ALA A 29 7.47 0.49 6.32
C ALA A 29 8.10 1.16 7.55
N GLY A 30 7.52 0.95 8.74
CA GLY A 30 8.06 1.43 10.00
C GLY A 30 9.47 0.90 10.28
N LYS A 31 9.70 -0.41 10.04
CA LYS A 31 11.04 -1.02 10.18
C LYS A 31 12.05 -0.39 9.22
N LEU A 32 11.70 -0.24 7.93
CA LEU A 32 12.57 0.37 6.93
C LEU A 32 12.93 1.83 7.25
N ILE A 33 11.95 2.62 7.73
CA ILE A 33 12.21 4.00 8.14
C ILE A 33 13.17 4.03 9.34
N ALA A 34 12.95 3.16 10.33
CA ALA A 34 13.79 3.09 11.52
C ALA A 34 15.23 2.64 11.21
N THR A 35 15.44 1.87 10.14
CA THR A 35 16.76 1.42 9.67
C THR A 35 17.37 2.31 8.59
N ALA A 36 16.82 3.52 8.37
CA ALA A 36 17.25 4.44 7.30
C ALA A 36 17.29 3.80 5.90
N GLY A 37 16.40 2.82 5.67
CA GLY A 37 16.28 2.09 4.41
C GLY A 37 17.16 0.85 4.29
N GLU A 38 17.92 0.46 5.33
CA GLU A 38 18.69 -0.79 5.32
C GLU A 38 17.75 -2.00 5.33
N PRO A 39 17.76 -2.84 4.28
CA PRO A 39 16.85 -3.98 4.16
C PRO A 39 17.20 -5.16 5.07
N ALA A 40 18.46 -5.29 5.50
CA ALA A 40 18.87 -6.35 6.42
C ALA A 40 18.44 -5.99 7.85
N HIS A 41 17.42 -6.66 8.38
CA HIS A 41 16.97 -6.42 9.75
C HIS A 41 17.69 -7.33 10.75
N TYR A 42 17.88 -6.83 11.98
CA TYR A 42 18.62 -7.53 13.04
C TYR A 42 17.98 -8.86 13.47
N ASP A 43 16.69 -9.06 13.17
CA ASP A 43 15.94 -10.30 13.43
C ASP A 43 16.06 -11.35 12.29
N GLY A 44 16.86 -11.06 11.26
CA GLY A 44 17.06 -11.94 10.10
C GLY A 44 16.04 -11.75 8.97
N THR A 45 15.10 -10.82 9.11
CA THR A 45 14.11 -10.52 8.07
C THR A 45 14.72 -9.72 6.92
N ASP A 46 14.45 -10.13 5.67
CA ASP A 46 14.64 -9.30 4.49
C ASP A 46 13.45 -8.34 4.34
N LEU A 47 13.64 -7.08 4.74
CA LEU A 47 12.58 -6.07 4.69
C LEU A 47 12.19 -5.70 3.27
N ARG A 48 13.05 -5.90 2.27
CA ARG A 48 12.70 -5.67 0.86
C ARG A 48 11.76 -6.76 0.38
N ALA A 49 12.06 -8.02 0.68
CA ALA A 49 11.17 -9.14 0.36
C ALA A 49 9.80 -8.95 1.01
N ARG A 50 9.76 -8.65 2.31
CA ARG A 50 8.53 -8.33 3.03
C ARG A 50 7.78 -7.14 2.43
N LEU A 51 8.48 -6.06 2.07
CA LEU A 51 7.81 -4.90 1.48
C LEU A 51 7.08 -5.27 0.18
N VAL A 52 7.67 -6.15 -0.64
CA VAL A 52 7.04 -6.65 -1.87
C VAL A 52 5.81 -7.50 -1.55
N GLU A 53 5.90 -8.41 -0.57
CA GLU A 53 4.77 -9.22 -0.09
C GLU A 53 3.61 -8.32 0.35
N GLU A 54 3.83 -7.42 1.31
CA GLU A 54 2.75 -6.60 1.87
C GLU A 54 2.17 -5.60 0.88
N CYS A 55 2.98 -5.08 -0.05
CA CYS A 55 2.45 -4.25 -1.12
C CYS A 55 1.54 -5.06 -2.05
N GLY A 56 1.92 -6.30 -2.37
CA GLY A 56 1.14 -7.20 -3.20
C GLY A 56 -0.18 -7.59 -2.54
N ASP A 57 -0.13 -7.95 -1.26
CA ASP A 57 -1.30 -8.38 -0.50
C ASP A 57 -2.29 -7.24 -0.28
N LEU A 58 -1.80 -6.03 0.03
CA LEU A 58 -2.65 -4.84 0.09
C LEU A 58 -3.30 -4.51 -1.26
N LEU A 59 -2.55 -4.61 -2.37
CA LEU A 59 -3.12 -4.40 -3.71
C LEU A 59 -4.21 -5.42 -4.02
N ALA A 60 -4.01 -6.70 -3.68
CA ALA A 60 -5.00 -7.74 -3.85
C ALA A 60 -6.26 -7.50 -2.99
N ALA A 61 -6.08 -7.11 -1.73
CA ALA A 61 -7.17 -6.81 -0.81
C ALA A 61 -8.01 -5.60 -1.29
N ILE A 62 -7.36 -4.53 -1.75
CA ILE A 62 -8.04 -3.37 -2.34
C ILE A 62 -8.78 -3.77 -3.62
N GLY A 63 -8.14 -4.57 -4.48
CA GLY A 63 -8.76 -5.09 -5.69
C GLY A 63 -10.05 -5.87 -5.39
N TYR A 64 -10.00 -6.77 -4.40
CA TYR A 64 -11.18 -7.51 -3.97
C TYR A 64 -12.26 -6.58 -3.40
N LEU A 65 -11.92 -5.73 -2.42
CA LEU A 65 -12.86 -4.80 -1.78
C LEU A 65 -13.60 -3.96 -2.83
N THR A 66 -12.85 -3.35 -3.74
CA THR A 66 -13.42 -2.41 -4.70
C THR A 66 -14.30 -3.11 -5.75
N ALA A 67 -13.91 -4.30 -6.20
CA ALA A 67 -14.73 -5.11 -7.09
C ALA A 67 -16.03 -5.58 -6.41
N ALA A 68 -15.93 -6.12 -5.18
CA ALA A 68 -17.07 -6.65 -4.43
C ALA A 68 -18.09 -5.57 -4.04
N ASN A 69 -17.67 -4.29 -4.01
CA ASN A 69 -18.52 -3.16 -3.65
C ASN A 69 -18.88 -2.25 -4.85
N GLY A 70 -18.50 -2.62 -6.08
CA GLY A 70 -18.87 -1.87 -7.28
C GLY A 70 -18.23 -0.48 -7.41
N ILE A 71 -17.08 -0.26 -6.77
CA ILE A 71 -16.37 1.03 -6.76
C ILE A 71 -14.98 0.98 -7.41
N ALA A 72 -14.67 -0.10 -8.14
CA ALA A 72 -13.36 -0.34 -8.75
C ALA A 72 -12.94 0.80 -9.70
N ASP A 73 -13.82 1.24 -10.59
CA ASP A 73 -13.50 2.29 -11.58
C ASP A 73 -13.23 3.65 -10.92
N GLU A 74 -14.03 4.02 -9.91
CA GLU A 74 -13.87 5.26 -9.16
C GLU A 74 -12.52 5.31 -8.42
N VAL A 75 -12.16 4.21 -7.76
CA VAL A 75 -10.87 4.10 -7.06
C VAL A 75 -9.72 4.08 -8.05
N ALA A 76 -9.82 3.36 -9.16
CA ALA A 76 -8.78 3.31 -10.19
C ALA A 76 -8.52 4.69 -10.82
N ALA A 77 -9.57 5.42 -11.21
CA ALA A 77 -9.46 6.78 -11.74
C ALA A 77 -8.81 7.72 -10.72
N ARG A 78 -9.21 7.61 -9.45
CA ARG A 78 -8.62 8.40 -8.36
C ARG A 78 -7.14 8.08 -8.15
N ALA A 79 -6.77 6.80 -8.18
CA ALA A 79 -5.41 6.32 -7.99
C ALA A 79 -4.49 6.77 -9.14
N ALA A 80 -4.96 6.71 -10.38
CA ALA A 80 -4.21 7.18 -11.55
C ALA A 80 -3.84 8.66 -11.43
N GLY A 81 -4.80 9.54 -11.13
CA GLY A 81 -4.53 10.96 -10.94
C GLY A 81 -3.60 11.26 -9.75
N LYS A 82 -3.66 10.45 -8.68
CA LYS A 82 -2.68 10.57 -7.57
C LYS A 82 -1.29 10.14 -7.97
N ARG A 83 -1.16 9.06 -8.74
CA ARG A 83 0.14 8.57 -9.22
C ARG A 83 0.86 9.63 -10.05
N GLU A 84 0.15 10.26 -10.99
CA GLU A 84 0.71 11.37 -11.79
C GLU A 84 1.15 12.55 -10.91
N LEU A 85 0.32 12.93 -9.93
CA LEU A 85 0.66 13.99 -8.98
C LEU A 85 1.93 13.67 -8.18
N PHE A 86 2.05 12.44 -7.68
CA PHE A 86 3.21 12.00 -6.91
C PHE A 86 4.47 11.95 -7.77
N GLN A 87 4.36 11.51 -9.03
CA GLN A 87 5.47 11.57 -9.99
C GLN A 87 5.93 13.01 -10.21
N GLY A 88 5.00 13.95 -10.42
CA GLY A 88 5.33 15.36 -10.57
C GLY A 88 5.99 15.97 -9.31
N TRP A 89 5.69 15.47 -8.11
CA TRP A 89 6.39 15.87 -6.89
C TRP A 89 7.82 15.36 -6.86
N HIS A 90 8.02 14.09 -7.24
CA HIS A 90 9.32 13.47 -7.32
C HIS A 90 10.25 14.18 -8.32
N ASP A 91 9.75 14.45 -9.52
CA ASP A 91 10.54 15.11 -10.59
C ASP A 91 10.99 16.51 -10.17
N ARG A 92 10.11 17.28 -9.51
CA ARG A 92 10.45 18.61 -8.98
C ARG A 92 11.53 18.55 -7.91
N GLU A 93 11.49 17.54 -7.05
CA GLU A 93 12.49 17.35 -6.01
C GLU A 93 13.86 16.97 -6.61
N LEU A 94 13.88 16.11 -7.63
CA LEU A 94 15.11 15.81 -8.38
C LEU A 94 15.69 17.05 -9.07
N ALA A 95 14.85 17.86 -9.71
CA ALA A 95 15.27 19.10 -10.36
C ALA A 95 15.88 20.10 -9.36
N ARG A 96 15.27 20.26 -8.18
CA ARG A 96 15.81 21.10 -7.09
C ARG A 96 17.19 20.65 -6.63
N ARG A 97 17.38 19.35 -6.43
CA ARG A 97 18.68 18.77 -6.03
C ARG A 97 19.75 18.92 -7.12
N ALA A 98 19.35 18.92 -8.39
CA ALA A 98 20.25 19.16 -9.50
C ALA A 98 20.68 20.62 -9.62
N ALA A 99 19.77 21.57 -9.33
CA ALA A 99 20.01 23.01 -9.40
C ALA A 99 20.69 23.62 -8.15
N GLY A 100 20.65 22.91 -7.02
CA GLY A 100 21.32 23.29 -5.76
C GLY A 100 22.75 22.75 -5.62
N ARG A 101 23.37 22.32 -6.72
CA ARG A 101 24.81 22.05 -6.84
C ARG A 101 25.50 23.21 -7.54
#